data_AF-I0R8M8-F1
#
_entry.id   AF-I0R8M8-F1
#
_cell.length_a   1.000
_cell.length_b   1.000
_cell.length_c   1.000
_cell.angle_alpha   90.00
_cell.angle_beta   90.00
_cell.angle_gamma   90.00
#
_symmetry.space_group_name_H-M   'P 1'
#
loop_
_entity.id
_entity.type
_entity.pdbx_description
1 polymer ?
#
loop_
_entity_poly.entity_id
_entity_poly.type
_entity_poly.pdbx_seq_one_letter_code
_entity_poly.pdbx_strand_id
1 'polypeptide(L)'
;MIDDLSNISVSTMNEYEKYIPAVAYIRSQSVDAFSKETKDMLIERLSYNSDVKQLDYWIYLGRADADNAIDIAQRLSDNQLLLYAYIQKYEIVSADTTLSGDDKSSKLNSIKENIKDLAQTLGIKYEPEKTEE
;
A
#
# COMPACT_ATOMS: atom_id res chain seq x y z
N MET A 1 -11.34 12.77 -13.57
CA MET A 1 -10.41 12.01 -14.44
C MET A 1 -9.75 10.81 -13.73
N ILE A 2 -9.74 10.73 -12.39
CA ILE A 2 -9.38 9.48 -11.67
C ILE A 2 -10.54 8.46 -11.67
N ASP A 3 -11.80 8.91 -11.69
CA ASP A 3 -12.97 8.02 -11.60
C ASP A 3 -13.09 7.03 -12.77
N ASP A 4 -12.74 7.42 -14.00
CA ASP A 4 -12.84 6.53 -15.17
C ASP A 4 -11.86 5.35 -15.12
N LEU A 5 -10.74 5.51 -14.40
CA LEU A 5 -9.71 4.48 -14.27
C LEU A 5 -10.03 3.47 -13.16
N SER A 6 -11.02 3.71 -12.29
CA SER A 6 -11.39 2.80 -11.20
C SER A 6 -12.13 1.53 -11.68
N ASN A 7 -12.87 1.63 -12.79
CA ASN A 7 -13.76 0.57 -13.29
C ASN A 7 -13.07 -0.48 -14.18
N ILE A 8 -11.81 -0.29 -14.55
CA ILE A 8 -11.07 -1.22 -15.41
C ILE A 8 -10.29 -2.20 -14.51
N SER A 9 -10.41 -3.50 -14.79
CA SER A 9 -9.65 -4.52 -14.06
C SER A 9 -8.15 -4.33 -14.28
N VAL A 10 -7.37 -4.34 -13.19
CA VAL A 10 -5.91 -4.22 -13.23
C VAL A 10 -5.30 -5.32 -14.12
N SER A 11 -5.88 -6.52 -14.12
CA SER A 11 -5.43 -7.65 -14.94
C SER A 11 -5.63 -7.46 -16.45
N THR A 12 -6.48 -6.52 -16.88
CA THR A 12 -6.84 -6.32 -18.29
C THR A 12 -6.07 -5.17 -18.97
N MET A 13 -5.39 -4.33 -18.18
CA MET A 13 -4.59 -3.22 -18.71
C MET A 13 -3.25 -3.70 -19.26
N ASN A 14 -2.76 -3.09 -20.33
CA ASN A 14 -1.38 -3.25 -20.76
C ASN A 14 -0.41 -2.38 -19.92
N GLU A 15 0.88 -2.61 -20.06
CA GLU A 15 1.92 -1.91 -19.26
C GLU A 15 1.85 -0.38 -19.37
N TYR A 16 1.62 0.15 -20.57
CA TYR A 16 1.47 1.60 -20.78
C TYR A 16 0.21 2.15 -20.12
N GLU A 17 -0.89 1.40 -20.17
CA GLU A 17 -2.16 1.77 -19.54
C GLU A 17 -2.07 1.76 -18.01
N LYS A 18 -1.18 0.94 -17.44
CA LYS A 18 -0.94 0.85 -15.99
C LYS A 18 -0.04 1.96 -15.46
N TYR A 19 0.89 2.47 -16.27
CA TYR A 19 1.87 3.47 -15.83
C TYR A 19 1.23 4.76 -15.30
N ILE A 20 0.31 5.34 -16.07
CA ILE A 20 -0.38 6.59 -15.72
C ILE A 20 -1.14 6.47 -14.38
N PRO A 21 -2.04 5.49 -14.17
CA PRO A 21 -2.73 5.33 -12.90
C PRO A 21 -1.77 5.02 -11.75
N ALA A 22 -0.76 4.15 -11.94
CA ALA A 22 0.22 3.84 -10.90
C ALA A 22 0.94 5.10 -10.39
N VAL A 23 1.44 5.95 -11.29
CA VAL A 23 2.10 7.22 -10.93
C VAL A 23 1.12 8.19 -10.26
N ALA A 24 -0.13 8.28 -10.74
CA ALA A 24 -1.15 9.12 -10.13
C ALA A 24 -1.44 8.68 -8.69
N TYR A 25 -1.55 7.38 -8.44
CA TYR A 25 -1.82 6.83 -7.12
C TYR A 25 -0.68 7.05 -6.13
N ILE A 26 0.59 6.92 -6.56
CA ILE A 26 1.75 7.25 -5.71
C ILE A 26 1.73 8.72 -5.30
N ARG A 27 1.43 9.60 -6.25
CA ARG A 27 1.35 11.04 -5.98
C ARG A 27 0.23 11.37 -4.99
N SER A 28 -0.92 10.70 -5.10
CA SER A 28 -2.07 10.92 -4.22
C SER A 28 -1.99 10.22 -2.87
N GLN A 29 -1.01 9.33 -2.64
CA GLN A 29 -0.96 8.54 -1.41
C GLN A 29 -0.82 9.43 -0.17
N SER A 30 -1.74 9.30 0.79
CA SER A 30 -1.77 10.14 2.00
C SER A 30 -1.13 9.49 3.23
N VAL A 31 -0.66 8.24 3.12
CA VAL A 31 -0.02 7.51 4.22
C VAL A 31 1.24 8.25 4.68
N ASP A 32 1.38 8.48 6.00
CA ASP A 32 2.46 9.28 6.60
C ASP A 32 3.87 8.79 6.26
N ALA A 33 4.02 7.51 5.93
CA ALA A 33 5.27 6.91 5.48
C ALA A 33 5.74 7.39 4.08
N PHE A 34 4.92 8.15 3.36
CA PHE A 34 5.22 8.67 2.02
C PHE A 34 5.50 10.17 2.03
N SER A 35 6.71 10.55 2.48
CA SER A 35 7.19 11.93 2.28
C SER A 35 7.20 12.30 0.79
N LYS A 36 7.23 13.59 0.48
CA LYS A 36 7.33 14.05 -0.92
C LYS A 36 8.57 13.46 -1.61
N GLU A 37 9.71 13.47 -0.95
CA GLU A 37 10.97 12.90 -1.48
C GLU A 37 10.85 11.39 -1.71
N THR A 38 10.15 10.69 -0.81
CA THR A 38 9.90 9.25 -0.95
C THR A 38 9.05 8.97 -2.19
N LYS A 39 7.99 9.75 -2.40
CA LYS A 39 7.12 9.63 -3.59
C LYS A 39 7.88 9.93 -4.88
N ASP A 40 8.66 11.00 -4.90
CA ASP A 40 9.45 11.38 -6.08
C ASP A 40 10.48 10.28 -6.42
N MET A 41 11.18 9.73 -5.43
CA MET A 41 12.09 8.59 -5.61
C MET A 41 11.36 7.33 -6.14
N LEU A 42 10.16 7.02 -5.62
CA LEU A 42 9.37 5.88 -6.08
C LEU A 42 8.93 6.04 -7.54
N ILE A 43 8.54 7.25 -7.93
CA ILE A 43 8.17 7.58 -9.32
C ILE A 43 9.39 7.51 -10.23
N GLU A 44 10.55 7.99 -9.80
CA GLU A 44 11.80 7.88 -10.58
C GLU A 44 12.23 6.43 -10.80
N ARG A 45 12.00 5.55 -9.81
CA ARG A 45 12.26 4.11 -9.93
C ARG A 45 11.25 3.39 -10.82
N LEU A 46 10.06 3.97 -11.01
CA LEU A 46 9.07 3.51 -11.98
C LEU A 46 9.49 3.97 -13.38
N SER A 47 10.32 3.17 -14.04
CA SER A 47 10.64 3.37 -15.44
C SER A 47 9.69 2.58 -16.33
N TYR A 48 9.68 2.87 -17.62
CA TYR A 48 8.92 2.11 -18.62
C TYR A 48 9.26 0.60 -18.67
N ASN A 49 10.37 0.17 -18.07
CA ASN A 49 10.76 -1.25 -17.94
C ASN A 49 10.52 -1.83 -16.53
N SER A 50 9.80 -1.10 -15.67
CA SER A 50 9.47 -1.60 -14.34
C SER A 50 8.62 -2.85 -14.46
N ASP A 51 8.94 -3.87 -13.67
CA ASP A 51 8.16 -5.11 -13.63
C ASP A 51 6.67 -4.77 -13.52
N VAL A 52 5.85 -5.24 -14.46
CA VAL A 52 4.39 -5.02 -14.52
C VAL A 52 3.74 -5.27 -13.15
N LYS A 53 4.31 -6.15 -12.33
CA LYS A 53 3.88 -6.40 -10.95
C LYS A 53 4.03 -5.18 -10.03
N GLN A 54 5.09 -4.38 -10.16
CA GLN A 54 5.22 -3.12 -9.42
C GLN A 54 4.15 -2.11 -9.83
N LEU A 55 3.79 -2.05 -11.12
CA LEU A 55 2.68 -1.20 -11.58
C LEU A 55 1.35 -1.66 -10.98
N ASP A 56 1.09 -2.97 -11.01
CA ASP A 56 -0.10 -3.57 -10.40
C ASP A 56 -0.18 -3.24 -8.91
N TYR A 57 0.93 -3.36 -8.19
CA TYR A 57 1.01 -3.02 -6.77
C TYR A 57 0.51 -1.60 -6.48
N TRP A 58 1.02 -0.60 -7.20
CA TRP A 58 0.64 0.79 -6.97
C TRP A 58 -0.81 1.10 -7.34
N ILE A 59 -1.36 0.39 -8.34
CA ILE A 59 -2.77 0.49 -8.69
C ILE A 59 -3.65 -0.11 -7.60
N TYR A 60 -3.32 -1.30 -7.09
CA TYR A 60 -4.08 -1.92 -6.00
C TYR A 60 -4.03 -1.09 -4.72
N LEU A 61 -2.84 -0.62 -4.33
CA LEU A 61 -2.66 0.26 -3.19
C LEU A 61 -3.48 1.55 -3.36
N GLY A 62 -3.43 2.17 -4.54
CA GLY A 62 -4.21 3.36 -4.86
C GLY A 62 -5.72 3.19 -4.85
N ARG A 63 -6.21 1.97 -5.07
CA ARG A 63 -7.64 1.60 -5.01
C ARG A 63 -8.08 1.11 -3.63
N ALA A 64 -7.23 1.24 -2.61
CA ALA A 64 -7.45 0.71 -1.27
C ALA A 64 -7.67 -0.82 -1.25
N ASP A 65 -7.10 -1.53 -2.22
CA ASP A 65 -7.09 -2.99 -2.28
C ASP A 65 -5.77 -3.53 -1.68
N ALA A 66 -5.67 -3.37 -0.36
CA ALA A 66 -4.44 -3.69 0.36
C ALA A 66 -4.11 -5.20 0.34
N ASP A 67 -5.09 -6.08 0.20
CA ASP A 67 -4.86 -7.53 0.16
C ASP A 67 -4.13 -7.95 -1.13
N ASN A 68 -4.56 -7.44 -2.29
CA ASN A 68 -3.83 -7.68 -3.54
C ASN A 68 -2.46 -7.00 -3.56
N ALA A 69 -2.32 -5.82 -2.93
CA ALA A 69 -1.03 -5.16 -2.77
C ALA A 69 -0.06 -5.98 -1.89
N ILE A 70 -0.53 -6.57 -0.78
CA ILE A 70 0.25 -7.47 0.08
C ILE A 70 0.73 -8.69 -0.70
N ASP A 71 -0.16 -9.36 -1.44
CA ASP A 71 0.18 -10.54 -2.22
C ASP A 71 1.27 -10.25 -3.27
N ILE A 72 1.18 -9.11 -3.96
CA ILE A 72 2.24 -8.69 -4.88
C ILE A 72 3.55 -8.45 -4.15
N ALA A 73 3.53 -7.69 -3.06
CA ALA A 73 4.75 -7.37 -2.31
C ALA A 73 5.45 -8.64 -1.78
N GLN A 74 4.68 -9.63 -1.31
CA GLN A 74 5.19 -10.94 -0.92
C GLN A 74 5.81 -11.71 -2.10
N ARG A 75 5.12 -11.76 -3.26
CA ARG A 75 5.64 -12.40 -4.47
C ARG A 75 6.93 -11.75 -4.99
N LEU A 76 7.08 -10.45 -4.79
CA LEU A 76 8.29 -9.70 -5.12
C LEU A 76 9.37 -9.81 -4.03
N SER A 77 9.05 -10.36 -2.87
CA SER A 77 9.92 -10.37 -1.68
C SER A 77 10.41 -8.96 -1.31
N ASP A 78 9.56 -7.95 -1.53
CA ASP A 78 9.88 -6.55 -1.28
C ASP A 78 9.28 -6.10 0.04
N ASN A 79 10.10 -6.10 1.09
CA ASN A 79 9.70 -5.73 2.45
C ASN A 79 9.22 -4.28 2.57
N GLN A 80 9.73 -3.37 1.72
CA GLN A 80 9.33 -1.97 1.76
C GLN A 80 7.92 -1.81 1.18
N LEU A 81 7.63 -2.45 0.05
CA LEU A 81 6.26 -2.49 -0.49
C LEU A 81 5.32 -3.22 0.47
N LEU A 82 5.78 -4.29 1.10
CA LEU A 82 4.96 -5.04 2.06
C LEU A 82 4.59 -4.19 3.28
N LEU A 83 5.54 -3.40 3.80
CA LEU A 83 5.29 -2.45 4.89
C LEU A 83 4.20 -1.44 4.51
N TYR A 84 4.30 -0.82 3.32
CA TYR A 84 3.33 0.16 2.86
C TYR A 84 1.91 -0.43 2.71
N ALA A 85 1.79 -1.63 2.17
CA ALA A 85 0.50 -2.31 2.03
C ALA A 85 -0.12 -2.64 3.39
N TYR A 86 0.68 -3.06 4.38
CA TYR A 86 0.18 -3.30 5.73
C TYR A 86 -0.27 -2.02 6.44
N ILE A 87 0.45 -0.90 6.27
CA ILE A 87 0.01 0.39 6.84
C ILE A 87 -1.34 0.80 6.25
N GLN A 88 -1.53 0.66 4.93
CA GLN A 88 -2.83 0.97 4.34
C GLN A 88 -3.92 0.00 4.79
N LYS A 89 -3.61 -1.29 4.94
CA LYS A 89 -4.55 -2.28 5.49
C LYS A 89 -4.97 -1.92 6.91
N TYR A 90 -4.05 -1.42 7.73
CA TYR A 90 -4.34 -0.92 9.06
C TYR A 90 -5.34 0.24 9.01
N GLU A 91 -5.10 1.24 8.16
CA GLU A 91 -6.01 2.38 7.97
C GLU A 91 -7.42 1.92 7.56
N ILE A 92 -7.53 1.05 6.55
CA ILE A 92 -8.81 0.51 6.06
C ILE A 92 -9.57 -0.21 7.18
N VAL A 93 -8.91 -1.15 7.88
CA VAL A 93 -9.56 -1.91 8.98
C VAL A 93 -9.91 -0.99 10.14
N SER A 94 -9.08 0.02 10.43
CA SER A 94 -9.34 1.00 11.50
C SER A 94 -10.53 1.91 11.19
N ALA A 95 -10.79 2.20 9.92
CA ALA A 95 -11.93 2.99 9.48
C ALA A 95 -13.22 2.15 9.30
N ASP A 96 -13.12 0.82 9.21
CA ASP A 96 -14.27 -0.06 9.03
C ASP A 96 -15.18 -0.05 10.26
N THR A 97 -16.43 0.36 10.06
CA THR A 97 -17.48 0.45 11.09
C THR A 97 -18.42 -0.76 11.10
N THR A 98 -18.22 -1.71 10.18
CA THR A 98 -19.05 -2.91 10.04
C THR A 98 -18.55 -4.10 10.85
N LEU A 99 -17.28 -4.11 11.23
CA LEU A 99 -16.67 -5.13 12.07
C LEU A 99 -17.06 -4.98 13.54
N SER A 100 -17.18 -6.11 14.23
CA SER A 100 -17.30 -6.11 15.69
C SER A 100 -16.03 -5.54 16.34
N GLY A 101 -16.14 -4.98 17.55
CA GLY A 101 -15.00 -4.42 18.27
C GLY A 101 -13.87 -5.45 18.49
N ASP A 102 -14.24 -6.68 18.84
CA ASP A 102 -13.28 -7.77 19.11
C ASP A 102 -12.59 -8.25 17.83
N ASP A 103 -13.34 -8.43 16.73
CA ASP A 103 -12.77 -8.83 15.44
C ASP A 103 -11.84 -7.75 14.89
N LYS A 104 -12.25 -6.48 15.01
CA LYS A 104 -11.47 -5.32 14.58
C LYS A 104 -10.18 -5.21 15.38
N SER A 105 -10.26 -5.30 16.71
CA SER A 105 -9.10 -5.25 17.59
C SER A 105 -8.09 -6.36 17.28
N SER A 106 -8.58 -7.60 17.12
CA SER A 106 -7.74 -8.75 16.79
C SER A 106 -7.01 -8.56 15.45
N LYS A 107 -7.72 -8.14 14.40
CA LYS A 107 -7.12 -7.85 13.08
C LYS A 107 -6.09 -6.73 13.15
N LEU A 108 -6.40 -5.63 13.83
CA LEU A 108 -5.51 -4.48 13.96
C LEU A 108 -4.22 -4.86 14.70
N ASN A 109 -4.30 -5.68 15.75
CA ASN A 109 -3.13 -6.14 16.47
C ASN A 109 -2.21 -6.99 15.59
N SER A 110 -2.76 -7.95 14.84
CA SER A 110 -1.96 -8.74 13.90
C SER A 110 -1.32 -7.89 12.80
N ILE A 111 -2.03 -6.86 12.29
CA ILE A 111 -1.44 -5.95 11.30
C ILE A 111 -0.32 -5.11 11.93
N LYS A 112 -0.52 -4.58 13.15
CA LYS A 112 0.50 -3.81 13.88
C LYS A 112 1.78 -4.63 14.11
N GLU A 113 1.67 -5.91 14.45
CA GLU A 113 2.83 -6.80 14.61
C GLU A 113 3.62 -6.94 13.31
N ASN A 114 2.94 -7.20 12.19
CA ASN A 114 3.59 -7.27 10.87
C ASN A 114 4.30 -5.96 10.50
N ILE A 115 3.66 -4.81 10.75
CA ILE A 115 4.25 -3.49 10.49
C ILE A 115 5.52 -3.31 11.34
N LYS A 116 5.46 -3.66 12.62
CA LYS A 116 6.60 -3.54 13.55
C LYS A 116 7.78 -4.41 13.11
N ASP A 117 7.53 -5.67 12.76
CA ASP A 117 8.57 -6.61 12.35
C ASP A 117 9.24 -6.17 11.04
N LEU A 118 8.45 -5.68 10.08
CA LEU A 118 8.96 -5.14 8.82
C LEU A 118 9.74 -3.85 9.03
N ALA A 119 9.23 -2.91 9.84
CA ALA A 119 9.93 -1.67 10.16
C ALA A 119 11.28 -1.96 10.83
N GLN A 120 11.32 -2.89 11.78
CA GLN A 120 12.56 -3.32 12.43
C GLN A 120 13.54 -3.93 11.42
N THR A 121 13.05 -4.79 10.51
CA THR A 121 13.87 -5.40 9.44
C THR A 121 14.47 -4.35 8.51
N LEU A 122 13.72 -3.28 8.22
CA LEU A 122 14.14 -2.18 7.36
C LEU A 122 14.97 -1.11 8.08
N GLY A 123 15.16 -1.23 9.40
CA GLY A 123 15.83 -0.22 10.22
C GLY A 123 15.03 1.09 10.38
N ILE A 124 13.72 1.05 10.11
CA ILE A 124 12.80 2.18 10.26
C ILE A 124 12.30 2.18 11.71
N LYS A 125 12.40 3.34 12.38
CA LYS A 125 11.74 3.53 13.67
C LYS A 125 10.24 3.70 13.45
N TYR A 126 9.48 2.62 13.63
CA TYR A 126 8.03 2.68 13.71
C TYR A 126 7.61 2.86 15.16
N GLU A 127 7.09 4.03 15.50
CA GLU A 127 6.41 4.28 16.76
C GLU A 127 4.90 4.12 16.48
N PRO A 128 4.26 3.01 16.88
CA PRO A 128 2.80 2.96 16.80
C PRO A 128 2.28 4.11 17.67
N GLU A 129 1.48 5.00 17.08
CA GLU A 129 0.71 6.01 17.82
C GLU A 129 0.15 5.33 19.07
N LYS A 130 0.53 5.86 20.24
CA LYS A 130 0.04 5.36 21.51
C LYS A 130 -1.47 5.45 21.43
N THR A 131 -2.15 4.30 21.37
CA THR A 131 -3.56 4.23 21.74
C THR A 131 -3.61 4.70 23.18
N GLU A 132 -3.95 5.98 23.39
CA GLU A 132 -4.26 6.51 24.72
C GLU A 132 -5.43 5.68 25.26
N GLU A 133 -5.19 5.01 26.39
CA GLU A 133 -6.23 4.44 27.26
C GLU A 133 -6.94 5.56 28.02
#